data_AF-A0A140KZ98-F1
#
_entry.id   AF-A0A140KZ98-F1
#
_cell.length_a   1.000
_cell.length_b   1.000
_cell.length_c   1.000
_cell.angle_alpha   90.00
_cell.angle_beta   90.00
_cell.angle_gamma   90.00
#
_symmetry.space_group_name_H-M   'P 1'
#
loop_
_entity.id
_entity.type
_entity.pdbx_description
1 polymer ?
#
loop_
_entity_poly.entity_id
_entity_poly.type
_entity_poly.pdbx_seq_one_letter_code
_entity_poly.pdbx_strand_id
1 'polypeptide(L)'
;MIRELSERDMLLLRDLYDLQILSARQIKRLYYDDRQYGYNRIRTLQAKGWLNSKPLVHQRKKETQYYYLTEMAIRKVLEGQENLKYRSSSQNRPDNKYQVERQLAINEIYITLKQLEKSKGTDIWEWLDSRKTKEKFGLNTNDYIAGCLINKKSQDRYGIYLPFKLSDKDDMKSFFTKIKNEIQKNLTISKYIIFCPDSETFEIVNKNLKTEGRAVSILPFPKGVNLLYNFLSDYEESILKLYEQHFQIPKDSIEKEPAIYATHSTAEIYLTEILTNDVAKKELIERYINDQRINKKLWVLCWTTQEKELAAIIQGSGKVFIYPISWANSELLKGIDEKEMFDRIHRTNQVPKEKKAETVGFSLWGEPLKYIKKLPKGQRSSFIQDLIESYLEGKIEGYIAEE
;
A
#
# COMPACT_ATOMS: atom_id res chain seq x y z
N MET A 1 -14.23 33.36 24.66
CA MET A 1 -14.80 33.53 23.31
C MET A 1 -15.10 32.16 22.71
N ILE A 2 -16.39 31.81 22.55
CA ILE A 2 -16.81 30.51 22.02
C ILE A 2 -16.55 30.51 20.51
N ARG A 3 -15.40 29.99 20.07
CA ARG A 3 -15.28 29.57 18.66
C ARG A 3 -16.10 28.30 18.48
N GLU A 4 -17.25 28.42 17.83
CA GLU A 4 -18.08 27.30 17.38
C GLU A 4 -17.25 26.28 16.56
N LEU A 5 -17.81 25.09 16.37
CA LEU A 5 -17.23 24.10 15.45
C LEU A 5 -17.29 24.68 14.03
N SER A 6 -16.15 24.72 13.35
CA SER A 6 -16.12 25.04 11.92
C SER A 6 -16.58 23.83 11.11
N GLU A 7 -16.94 24.03 9.85
CA GLU A 7 -17.24 22.94 8.91
C GLU A 7 -16.10 21.92 8.84
N ARG A 8 -14.85 22.41 8.87
CA ARG A 8 -13.65 21.56 8.88
C ARG A 8 -13.55 20.70 10.13
N ASP A 9 -13.93 21.23 11.30
CA ASP A 9 -13.94 20.41 12.52
C ASP A 9 -15.04 19.35 12.42
N MET A 10 -16.22 19.70 11.89
CA MET A 10 -17.28 18.73 11.66
C MET A 10 -16.87 17.62 10.70
N LEU A 11 -16.12 17.94 9.63
CA LEU A 11 -15.54 16.95 8.73
C LEU A 11 -14.55 16.03 9.48
N LEU A 12 -13.64 16.59 10.29
CA LEU A 12 -12.75 15.81 11.14
C LEU A 12 -13.52 14.88 12.08
N LEU A 13 -14.59 15.35 12.72
CA LEU A 13 -15.38 14.53 13.63
C LEU A 13 -16.09 13.39 12.89
N ARG A 14 -16.63 13.64 11.69
CA ARG A 14 -17.25 12.60 10.84
C ARG A 14 -16.25 11.54 10.41
N ASP A 15 -15.07 11.94 9.95
CA ASP A 15 -14.04 10.98 9.56
C ASP A 15 -13.50 10.21 10.76
N LEU A 16 -13.34 10.83 11.94
CA LEU A 16 -12.99 10.11 13.17
C LEU A 16 -14.07 9.13 13.62
N TYR A 17 -15.34 9.37 13.29
CA TYR A 17 -16.42 8.42 13.54
C TYR A 17 -16.19 7.13 12.74
N ASP A 18 -15.86 7.25 11.46
CA ASP A 18 -15.62 6.12 10.56
C ASP A 18 -14.26 5.45 10.79
N LEU A 19 -13.20 6.25 10.89
CA LEU A 19 -11.81 5.80 11.04
C LEU A 19 -11.45 5.40 12.48
N GLN A 20 -12.35 5.66 13.44
CA GLN A 20 -12.26 5.40 14.88
C GLN A 20 -11.18 6.23 15.62
N ILE A 21 -9.94 6.22 15.12
CA ILE A 21 -8.81 6.93 15.69
C ILE A 21 -7.95 7.61 14.63
N LEU A 22 -7.36 8.75 14.96
CA LEU A 22 -6.29 9.35 14.16
C LEU A 22 -5.18 9.86 15.07
N SER A 23 -3.93 9.78 14.61
CA SER A 23 -2.84 10.50 15.28
C SER A 23 -2.96 12.01 15.04
N ALA A 24 -2.38 12.84 15.91
CA ALA A 24 -2.36 14.30 15.68
C ALA A 24 -1.76 14.67 14.32
N ARG A 25 -0.77 13.88 13.86
CA ARG A 25 -0.11 14.11 12.58
C ARG A 25 -1.00 13.76 11.39
N GLN A 26 -1.78 12.68 11.51
CA GLN A 26 -2.77 12.28 10.52
C GLN A 26 -3.89 13.32 10.39
N ILE A 27 -4.44 13.78 11.52
CA ILE A 27 -5.43 14.88 11.57
C ILE A 27 -4.87 16.13 10.87
N LYS A 28 -3.65 16.51 11.22
CA LYS A 28 -2.99 17.68 10.62
C LYS A 28 -2.90 17.54 9.10
N ARG A 29 -2.35 16.44 8.60
CA ARG A 29 -2.17 16.21 7.16
C ARG A 29 -3.46 16.25 6.36
N LEU A 30 -4.57 15.82 6.97
CA LEU A 30 -5.84 15.70 6.29
C LEU A 30 -6.63 17.03 6.28
N TYR A 31 -6.58 17.83 7.36
CA TYR A 31 -7.44 19.02 7.49
C TYR A 31 -6.70 20.36 7.63
N TYR A 32 -5.40 20.36 7.96
CA TYR A 32 -4.70 21.58 8.35
C TYR A 32 -3.37 21.73 7.60
N ASP A 33 -3.33 22.71 6.70
CA ASP A 33 -2.12 23.01 5.93
C ASP A 33 -1.00 23.59 6.82
N ASP A 34 -1.34 24.48 7.77
CA ASP A 34 -0.39 25.03 8.74
C ASP A 34 -0.14 24.08 9.92
N ARG A 35 1.15 23.88 10.23
CA ARG A 35 1.55 22.92 11.25
C ARG A 35 1.14 23.35 12.66
N GLN A 36 1.34 24.62 13.00
CA GLN A 36 1.15 25.10 14.37
C GLN A 36 -0.34 25.27 14.69
N TYR A 37 -1.10 25.80 13.74
CA TYR A 37 -2.54 25.95 13.80
C TYR A 37 -3.22 24.60 14.02
N GLY A 38 -2.85 23.56 13.26
CA GLY A 38 -3.45 22.23 13.38
C GLY A 38 -3.33 21.65 14.79
N TYR A 39 -2.14 21.71 15.41
CA TYR A 39 -1.97 21.25 16.80
C TYR A 39 -2.75 22.08 17.80
N ASN A 40 -2.78 23.40 17.65
CA ASN A 40 -3.56 24.28 18.51
C ASN A 40 -5.07 24.01 18.39
N ARG A 41 -5.56 23.73 17.19
CA ARG A 41 -6.97 23.38 16.97
C ARG A 41 -7.31 22.04 17.61
N ILE A 42 -6.47 21.02 17.45
CA ILE A 42 -6.66 19.71 18.12
C ILE A 42 -6.72 19.87 19.65
N ARG A 43 -5.80 20.65 20.25
CA ARG A 43 -5.83 20.95 21.70
C ARG A 43 -7.12 21.65 22.11
N THR A 44 -7.59 22.59 21.30
CA THR A 44 -8.85 23.31 21.54
C THR A 44 -10.05 22.36 21.49
N LEU A 45 -10.12 21.47 20.48
CA LEU A 45 -11.19 20.48 20.37
C LEU A 45 -11.19 19.51 21.56
N GLN A 46 -10.01 19.09 22.00
CA GLN A 46 -9.86 18.25 23.19
C GLN A 46 -10.29 18.98 24.47
N ALA A 47 -9.83 20.21 24.70
CA ALA A 47 -10.18 21.00 25.88
C ALA A 47 -11.69 21.29 25.97
N LYS A 48 -12.36 21.35 24.81
CA LYS A 48 -13.82 21.52 24.71
C LYS A 48 -14.59 20.20 24.77
N GLY A 49 -13.93 19.06 24.95
CA GLY A 49 -14.59 17.76 25.10
C GLY A 49 -15.07 17.13 23.79
N TRP A 50 -14.65 17.62 22.62
CA TRP A 50 -14.98 16.98 21.33
C TRP A 50 -14.11 15.76 21.05
N LEU A 51 -12.86 15.80 21.51
CA LEU A 51 -11.90 14.71 21.33
C LEU A 51 -11.42 14.21 22.68
N ASN A 52 -11.31 12.90 22.81
CA ASN A 52 -10.45 12.27 23.81
C ASN A 52 -9.14 11.85 23.16
N SER A 53 -8.14 11.54 23.98
CA SER A 53 -6.87 11.04 23.47
C SER A 53 -6.22 10.05 24.42
N LYS A 54 -5.30 9.25 23.87
CA LYS A 54 -4.46 8.32 24.62
C LYS A 54 -3.06 8.29 24.00
N PRO A 55 -2.00 8.10 24.80
CA PRO A 55 -0.66 7.90 24.27
C PRO A 55 -0.54 6.50 23.67
N LEU A 56 0.18 6.39 22.56
CA LEU A 56 0.74 5.12 22.09
C LEU A 56 2.18 5.05 22.62
N VAL A 57 2.46 4.02 23.43
CA VAL A 57 3.74 3.86 24.12
C VAL A 57 4.42 2.58 23.65
N HIS A 58 5.68 2.69 23.23
CA HIS A 58 6.55 1.59 22.86
C HIS A 58 7.77 1.55 23.78
N GLN A 59 8.04 0.42 24.42
CA GLN A 59 9.18 0.26 25.36
C GLN A 59 9.32 1.43 26.36
N ARG A 60 8.19 1.80 27.01
CA ARG A 60 8.09 2.94 27.97
C ARG A 60 8.32 4.34 27.37
N LYS A 61 8.55 4.48 26.06
CA LYS A 61 8.64 5.76 25.38
C LYS A 61 7.33 6.07 24.66
N LYS A 62 6.81 7.29 24.85
CA LYS A 62 5.67 7.79 24.07
C LYS A 62 6.10 7.95 22.62
N GLU A 63 5.50 7.15 21.74
CA GLU A 63 5.75 7.21 20.30
C GLU A 63 4.86 8.27 19.64
N THR A 64 3.57 8.25 19.98
CA THR A 64 2.60 9.25 19.49
C THR A 64 1.41 9.36 20.43
N GLN A 65 0.43 10.18 20.03
CA GLN A 65 -0.87 10.31 20.68
C GLN A 65 -1.95 10.17 19.61
N TYR A 66 -2.94 9.34 19.90
CA TYR A 66 -4.09 9.14 19.04
C TYR A 66 -5.33 9.74 19.71
N TYR A 67 -6.24 10.20 18.86
CA TYR A 67 -7.45 10.93 19.22
C TYR A 67 -8.65 10.15 18.70
N TYR A 68 -9.74 10.18 19.47
CA TYR A 68 -11.02 9.55 19.17
C TYR A 68 -12.15 10.42 19.69
N LEU A 69 -13.36 10.19 19.20
CA LEU A 69 -14.54 10.95 19.58
C LEU A 69 -14.96 10.68 21.03
N THR A 70 -15.47 11.71 21.70
CA THR A 70 -16.23 11.58 22.95
C THR A 70 -17.70 11.24 22.67
N GLU A 71 -18.47 10.88 23.70
CA GLU A 71 -19.92 10.66 23.55
C GLU A 71 -20.64 11.90 22.99
N MET A 72 -20.25 13.10 23.45
CA MET A 72 -20.80 14.36 22.97
C MET A 72 -20.54 14.57 21.47
N ALA A 73 -19.31 14.30 21.03
CA ALA A 73 -18.96 14.43 19.62
C ALA A 73 -19.67 13.40 18.74
N ILE A 74 -19.85 12.17 19.23
CA ILE A 74 -20.61 11.14 18.50
C ILE A 74 -22.07 11.59 18.32
N ARG A 75 -22.74 12.03 19.40
CA ARG A 75 -24.11 12.57 19.29
C ARG A 75 -24.19 13.68 18.26
N LYS A 76 -23.22 14.60 18.27
CA LYS A 76 -23.16 15.72 17.33
C LYS A 76 -22.96 15.28 15.88
N VAL A 77 -22.16 14.24 15.63
CA VAL A 77 -21.97 13.68 14.28
C VAL A 77 -23.26 13.03 13.76
N LEU A 78 -24.06 12.44 14.66
CA LEU A 78 -25.29 11.71 14.32
C LEU A 78 -26.53 12.62 14.20
N GLU A 79 -26.45 13.88 14.63
CA GLU A 79 -27.56 14.84 14.48
C GLU A 79 -27.97 14.95 13.00
N GLY A 80 -29.23 14.59 12.70
CA GLY A 80 -29.77 14.60 11.34
C GLY A 80 -29.25 13.51 10.41
N GLN A 81 -28.63 12.45 10.94
CA GLN A 81 -28.09 11.32 10.17
C GLN A 81 -28.81 10.02 10.54
N GLU A 82 -29.98 9.78 9.96
CA GLU A 82 -30.81 8.59 10.27
C GLU A 82 -30.13 7.25 9.90
N ASN A 83 -29.19 7.27 8.94
CA ASN A 83 -28.51 6.08 8.45
C ASN A 83 -27.29 5.66 9.30
N LEU A 84 -26.87 6.48 10.27
CA LEU A 84 -25.71 6.18 11.10
C LEU A 84 -26.16 5.59 12.45
N LYS A 85 -25.71 4.37 12.74
CA LYS A 85 -25.99 3.70 14.01
C LYS A 85 -25.23 4.37 15.15
N TYR A 86 -25.85 4.60 16.30
CA TYR A 86 -25.11 5.08 17.48
C TYR A 86 -24.07 4.06 17.95
N ARG A 87 -22.90 4.55 18.37
CA ARG A 87 -21.82 3.76 18.99
C ARG A 87 -21.29 4.54 20.18
N SER A 88 -21.04 3.90 21.31
CA SER A 88 -20.36 4.60 22.40
C SER A 88 -18.92 4.96 22.01
N SER A 89 -18.33 5.95 22.68
CA SER A 89 -16.92 6.32 22.55
C SER A 89 -15.98 5.14 22.79
N SER A 90 -16.34 4.24 23.71
CA SER A 90 -15.59 3.00 23.96
C SER A 90 -15.70 2.00 22.82
N GLN A 91 -16.87 1.86 22.19
CA GLN A 91 -17.08 0.99 21.03
C GLN A 91 -16.48 1.56 19.75
N ASN A 92 -16.33 2.89 19.67
CA ASN A 92 -15.78 3.59 18.51
C ASN A 92 -14.27 3.85 18.58
N ARG A 93 -13.55 3.04 19.35
CA ARG A 93 -12.08 3.05 19.37
C ARG A 93 -11.55 1.61 19.50
N PRO A 94 -10.34 1.33 19.03
CA PRO A 94 -9.68 0.06 19.32
C PRO A 94 -9.37 -0.12 20.82
N ASP A 95 -9.42 -1.37 21.30
CA ASP A 95 -9.32 -1.67 22.73
C ASP A 95 -7.89 -1.88 23.21
N ASN A 96 -7.04 -2.44 22.35
CA ASN A 96 -5.67 -2.79 22.70
C ASN A 96 -4.64 -2.14 21.78
N LYS A 97 -3.37 -2.13 22.24
CA LYS A 97 -2.26 -1.50 21.53
C LYS A 97 -2.09 -2.03 20.11
N TYR A 98 -2.19 -3.34 19.90
CA TYR A 98 -2.02 -3.94 18.59
C TYR A 98 -3.08 -3.43 17.59
N GLN A 99 -4.35 -3.41 18.02
CA GLN A 99 -5.44 -2.89 17.19
C GLN A 99 -5.29 -1.39 16.93
N VAL A 100 -4.79 -0.61 17.90
CA VAL A 100 -4.47 0.82 17.69
C VAL A 100 -3.40 0.99 16.62
N GLU A 101 -2.28 0.28 16.72
CA GLU A 101 -1.20 0.37 15.72
C GLU A 101 -1.69 -0.03 14.33
N ARG A 102 -2.42 -1.15 14.24
CA ARG A 102 -3.03 -1.62 13.00
C ARG A 102 -4.02 -0.59 12.41
N GLN A 103 -4.91 -0.03 13.23
CA GLN A 103 -5.91 0.93 12.76
C GLN A 103 -5.27 2.23 12.28
N LEU A 104 -4.22 2.72 12.96
CA LEU A 104 -3.46 3.89 12.49
C LEU A 104 -2.80 3.62 11.13
N ALA A 105 -2.26 2.42 10.93
CA ALA A 105 -1.66 2.02 9.65
C ALA A 105 -2.70 1.87 8.53
N ILE A 106 -3.89 1.33 8.83
CA ILE A 106 -5.01 1.29 7.87
C ILE A 106 -5.45 2.70 7.48
N ASN A 107 -5.61 3.59 8.46
CA ASN A 107 -6.05 4.96 8.23
C ASN A 107 -5.04 5.77 7.41
N GLU A 108 -3.78 5.37 7.40
CA GLU A 108 -2.75 5.96 6.56
C GLU A 108 -3.01 5.73 5.06
N ILE A 109 -3.66 4.63 4.68
CA ILE A 109 -4.11 4.37 3.30
C ILE A 109 -5.13 5.44 2.91
N TYR A 110 -6.18 5.62 3.72
CA TYR A 110 -7.22 6.63 3.50
C TYR A 110 -6.64 8.04 3.38
N ILE A 111 -5.76 8.42 4.32
CA ILE A 111 -5.17 9.76 4.34
C ILE A 111 -4.31 10.00 3.10
N THR A 112 -3.49 9.02 2.72
CA THR A 112 -2.63 9.12 1.54
C THR A 112 -3.48 9.31 0.28
N LEU A 113 -4.56 8.55 0.14
CA LEU A 113 -5.50 8.72 -0.98
C LEU A 113 -6.14 10.12 -1.00
N LYS A 114 -6.67 10.59 0.13
CA LYS A 114 -7.30 11.92 0.22
C LYS A 114 -6.33 13.06 -0.06
N GLN A 115 -5.08 12.92 0.34
CA GLN A 115 -4.03 13.89 0.03
C GLN A 115 -3.66 13.89 -1.46
N LEU A 116 -3.59 12.70 -2.09
CA LEU A 116 -3.36 12.59 -3.54
C LEU A 116 -4.54 13.19 -4.33
N GLU A 117 -5.77 12.93 -3.91
CA GLU A 117 -7.01 13.53 -4.44
C GLU A 117 -6.98 15.06 -4.33
N LYS A 118 -6.67 15.60 -3.14
CA LYS A 118 -6.50 17.04 -2.94
C LYS A 118 -5.42 17.63 -3.85
N SER A 119 -4.28 16.96 -4.01
CA SER A 119 -3.18 17.47 -4.85
C SER A 119 -3.50 17.47 -6.34
N LYS A 120 -4.35 16.55 -6.81
CA LYS A 120 -4.74 16.43 -8.22
C LYS A 120 -6.07 17.09 -8.54
N GLY A 121 -6.80 17.57 -7.52
CA GLY A 121 -8.12 18.17 -7.69
C GLY A 121 -9.18 17.14 -8.13
N THR A 122 -9.09 15.91 -7.63
CA THR A 122 -9.96 14.80 -8.02
C THR A 122 -10.66 14.17 -6.82
N ASP A 123 -11.69 13.35 -7.06
CA ASP A 123 -12.40 12.57 -6.03
C ASP A 123 -12.79 11.22 -6.65
N ILE A 124 -11.82 10.29 -6.70
CA ILE A 124 -11.91 9.05 -7.49
C ILE A 124 -12.22 7.86 -6.59
N TRP A 125 -11.74 7.86 -5.35
CA TRP A 125 -11.82 6.71 -4.47
C TRP A 125 -12.76 6.96 -3.29
N GLU A 126 -13.72 6.06 -3.15
CA GLU A 126 -14.51 5.91 -1.93
C GLU A 126 -13.84 4.86 -1.04
N TRP A 127 -13.61 5.22 0.22
CA TRP A 127 -13.10 4.30 1.24
C TRP A 127 -14.23 3.84 2.14
N LEU A 128 -14.38 2.52 2.28
CA LEU A 128 -15.20 1.88 3.29
C LEU A 128 -14.29 1.26 4.34
N ASP A 129 -14.46 1.63 5.61
CA ASP A 129 -13.77 0.96 6.71
C ASP A 129 -14.17 -0.53 6.82
N SER A 130 -13.44 -1.30 7.62
CA SER A 130 -13.69 -2.74 7.83
C SER A 130 -15.14 -3.06 8.21
N ARG A 131 -15.76 -2.26 9.10
CA ARG A 131 -17.13 -2.50 9.58
C ARG A 131 -18.14 -2.24 8.46
N LYS A 132 -18.04 -1.10 7.78
CA LYS A 132 -18.90 -0.76 6.64
C LYS A 132 -18.74 -1.77 5.50
N THR A 133 -17.51 -2.20 5.24
CA THR A 133 -17.21 -3.23 4.24
C THR A 133 -17.91 -4.55 4.58
N LYS A 134 -17.76 -5.03 5.82
CA LYS A 134 -18.38 -6.29 6.25
C LYS A 134 -19.90 -6.23 6.22
N GLU A 135 -20.49 -5.12 6.67
CA GLU A 135 -21.93 -4.90 6.61
C GLU A 135 -22.44 -4.85 5.16
N LYS A 136 -21.80 -4.04 4.30
CA LYS A 136 -22.21 -3.85 2.91
C LYS A 136 -22.11 -5.11 2.06
N PHE A 137 -21.14 -5.98 2.34
CA PHE A 137 -20.85 -7.17 1.54
C PHE A 137 -21.17 -8.50 2.24
N GLY A 138 -21.84 -8.46 3.40
CA GLY A 138 -22.24 -9.65 4.14
C GLY A 138 -21.07 -10.53 4.59
N LEU A 139 -19.93 -9.92 4.92
CA LEU A 139 -18.73 -10.63 5.37
C LEU A 139 -18.78 -10.90 6.88
N ASN A 140 -18.01 -11.89 7.36
CA ASN A 140 -18.04 -12.20 8.77
C ASN A 140 -17.42 -11.06 9.58
N THR A 141 -17.99 -10.81 10.75
CA THR A 141 -17.47 -9.78 11.68
C THR A 141 -16.01 -10.03 12.06
N ASN A 142 -15.60 -11.31 12.08
CA ASN A 142 -14.26 -11.76 12.44
C ASN A 142 -13.26 -11.79 11.27
N ASP A 143 -13.69 -11.50 10.03
CA ASP A 143 -12.78 -11.50 8.87
C ASP A 143 -11.69 -10.43 9.01
N TYR A 144 -10.51 -10.67 8.44
CA TYR A 144 -9.35 -9.79 8.60
C TYR A 144 -9.33 -8.58 7.66
N ILE A 145 -10.30 -8.46 6.75
CA ILE A 145 -10.38 -7.35 5.80
C ILE A 145 -10.31 -5.99 6.52
N ALA A 146 -9.37 -5.14 6.07
CA ALA A 146 -9.12 -3.83 6.65
C ALA A 146 -10.14 -2.78 6.18
N GLY A 147 -10.67 -2.96 4.97
CA GLY A 147 -11.64 -2.07 4.34
C GLY A 147 -11.83 -2.43 2.87
N CYS A 148 -12.52 -1.57 2.15
CA CYS A 148 -12.72 -1.69 0.71
C CYS A 148 -12.57 -0.32 0.05
N LEU A 149 -11.83 -0.31 -1.06
CA LEU A 149 -11.76 0.84 -1.96
C LEU A 149 -12.69 0.63 -3.13
N ILE A 150 -13.50 1.64 -3.44
CA ILE A 150 -14.38 1.64 -4.61
C ILE A 150 -13.91 2.75 -5.53
N ASN A 151 -13.55 2.40 -6.77
CA ASN A 151 -13.26 3.37 -7.81
C ASN A 151 -14.61 3.95 -8.29
N LYS A 152 -14.85 5.24 -8.08
CA LYS A 152 -16.10 5.91 -8.46
C LYS A 152 -16.33 5.95 -9.97
N LYS A 153 -15.25 5.95 -10.77
CA LYS A 153 -15.30 5.96 -12.24
C LYS A 153 -15.65 4.56 -12.78
N SER A 154 -14.90 3.52 -12.40
CA SER A 154 -15.10 2.17 -12.94
C SER A 154 -16.07 1.30 -12.14
N GLN A 155 -16.47 1.73 -10.94
CA GLN A 155 -17.23 0.95 -9.95
C GLN A 155 -16.51 -0.32 -9.46
N ASP A 156 -15.22 -0.47 -9.79
CA ASP A 156 -14.40 -1.57 -9.31
C ASP A 156 -14.24 -1.53 -7.79
N ARG A 157 -14.27 -2.72 -7.18
CA ARG A 157 -14.19 -2.90 -5.72
C ARG A 157 -12.92 -3.66 -5.38
N TYR A 158 -12.10 -3.06 -4.54
CA TYR A 158 -10.83 -3.61 -4.08
C TYR A 158 -10.92 -3.90 -2.58
N GLY A 159 -10.92 -5.18 -2.20
CA GLY A 159 -10.82 -5.59 -0.81
C GLY A 159 -9.40 -5.39 -0.29
N ILE A 160 -9.25 -4.69 0.82
CA ILE A 160 -7.94 -4.26 1.31
C ILE A 160 -7.54 -5.08 2.53
N TYR A 161 -6.31 -5.63 2.49
CA TYR A 161 -5.67 -6.28 3.62
C TYR A 161 -4.35 -5.57 3.95
N LEU A 162 -4.05 -5.48 5.24
CA LEU A 162 -2.80 -4.95 5.77
C LEU A 162 -2.36 -5.90 6.90
N PRO A 163 -1.59 -6.98 6.61
CA PRO A 163 -0.90 -7.75 7.63
C PRO A 163 -0.09 -6.80 8.50
N PHE A 164 -0.34 -6.79 9.81
CA PHE A 164 0.37 -5.90 10.72
C PHE A 164 1.03 -6.73 11.83
N LYS A 165 2.36 -6.59 11.96
CA LYS A 165 3.22 -7.14 13.03
C LYS A 165 2.76 -8.48 13.60
N LEU A 166 2.88 -9.55 12.81
CA LEU A 166 2.86 -10.91 13.35
C LEU A 166 4.32 -11.27 13.69
N SER A 167 4.57 -11.53 14.96
CA SER A 167 5.93 -11.73 15.51
C SER A 167 6.53 -13.09 15.15
N ASP A 168 5.69 -14.05 14.76
CA ASP A 168 6.10 -15.41 14.39
C ASP A 168 5.77 -15.70 12.91
N LYS A 169 6.65 -16.43 12.24
CA LYS A 169 6.47 -16.90 10.87
C LYS A 169 5.30 -17.88 10.75
N ASP A 170 5.04 -18.68 11.78
CA ASP A 170 3.92 -19.61 11.75
C ASP A 170 2.57 -18.90 11.96
N ASP A 171 2.55 -17.84 12.76
CA ASP A 171 1.39 -16.94 12.86
C ASP A 171 1.11 -16.25 11.52
N MET A 172 2.15 -15.82 10.80
CA MET A 172 2.04 -15.26 9.45
C MET A 172 1.40 -16.24 8.46
N LYS A 173 1.89 -17.49 8.41
CA LYS A 173 1.31 -18.51 7.52
C LYS A 173 -0.16 -18.80 7.83
N SER A 174 -0.49 -18.94 9.11
CA SER A 174 -1.87 -19.15 9.56
C SER A 174 -2.76 -17.97 9.15
N PHE A 175 -2.28 -16.73 9.34
CA PHE A 175 -2.97 -15.52 8.92
C PHE A 175 -3.21 -15.46 7.41
N PHE A 176 -2.20 -15.78 6.57
CA PHE A 176 -2.38 -15.78 5.12
C PHE A 176 -3.30 -16.90 4.64
N THR A 177 -3.31 -18.03 5.32
CA THR A 177 -4.29 -19.10 5.05
C THR A 177 -5.71 -18.60 5.29
N LYS A 178 -5.93 -17.84 6.37
CA LYS A 178 -7.24 -17.22 6.65
C LYS A 178 -7.61 -16.18 5.61
N ILE A 179 -6.70 -15.26 5.24
CA ILE A 179 -6.93 -14.28 4.16
C ILE A 179 -7.27 -14.99 2.85
N LYS A 180 -6.52 -16.02 2.47
CA LYS A 180 -6.79 -16.80 1.26
C LYS A 180 -8.22 -17.35 1.29
N ASN A 181 -8.61 -17.98 2.41
CA ASN A 181 -9.95 -18.54 2.56
C ASN A 181 -11.05 -17.46 2.50
N GLU A 182 -10.83 -16.29 3.08
CA GLU A 182 -11.76 -15.15 2.99
C GLU A 182 -11.92 -14.67 1.53
N ILE A 183 -10.81 -14.47 0.83
CA ILE A 183 -10.78 -14.05 -0.58
C ILE A 183 -11.52 -15.06 -1.47
N GLN A 184 -11.32 -16.35 -1.23
CA GLN A 184 -11.96 -17.41 -2.03
C GLN A 184 -13.47 -17.47 -1.78
N LYS A 185 -13.91 -17.32 -0.53
CA LYS A 185 -15.33 -17.40 -0.14
C LYS A 185 -16.14 -16.18 -0.58
N ASN A 186 -15.51 -15.02 -0.66
CA ASN A 186 -16.21 -13.79 -1.01
C ASN A 186 -16.42 -13.69 -2.54
N LEU A 187 -17.68 -13.74 -2.95
CA LEU A 187 -18.09 -13.63 -4.35
C LEU A 187 -18.38 -12.19 -4.81
N THR A 188 -18.54 -11.25 -3.86
CA THR A 188 -18.99 -9.88 -4.13
C THR A 188 -17.85 -8.91 -4.41
N ILE A 189 -16.66 -9.17 -3.86
CA ILE A 189 -15.43 -8.43 -4.11
C ILE A 189 -14.57 -9.29 -5.04
N SER A 190 -14.24 -8.77 -6.22
CA SER A 190 -13.53 -9.50 -7.26
C SER A 190 -12.03 -9.23 -7.29
N LYS A 191 -11.60 -8.07 -6.76
CA LYS A 191 -10.19 -7.63 -6.74
C LYS A 191 -9.74 -7.40 -5.31
N TYR A 192 -8.51 -7.77 -4.98
CA TYR A 192 -7.95 -7.60 -3.65
C TYR A 192 -6.56 -7.00 -3.71
N ILE A 193 -6.21 -6.27 -2.66
CA ILE A 193 -4.90 -5.66 -2.49
C ILE A 193 -4.38 -5.98 -1.10
N ILE A 194 -3.21 -6.59 -1.03
CA ILE A 194 -2.49 -6.82 0.22
C ILE A 194 -1.33 -5.83 0.28
N PHE A 195 -1.43 -4.89 1.22
CA PHE A 195 -0.38 -3.95 1.53
C PHE A 195 0.61 -4.58 2.52
N CYS A 196 1.86 -4.73 2.14
CA CYS A 196 2.90 -5.38 2.94
C CYS A 196 3.76 -4.32 3.66
N PRO A 197 3.74 -4.24 5.00
CA PRO A 197 4.44 -3.19 5.76
C PRO A 197 5.96 -3.25 5.66
N ASP A 198 6.52 -4.42 5.34
CA ASP A 198 7.96 -4.67 5.25
C ASP A 198 8.25 -5.73 4.18
N SER A 199 9.54 -5.85 3.82
CA SER A 199 10.02 -6.78 2.80
C SER A 199 9.84 -8.25 3.20
N GLU A 200 9.99 -8.57 4.48
CA GLU A 200 9.78 -9.94 4.98
C GLU A 200 8.32 -10.37 4.77
N THR A 201 7.37 -9.52 5.15
CA THR A 201 5.95 -9.75 4.89
C THR A 201 5.68 -9.87 3.40
N PHE A 202 6.24 -8.98 2.58
CA PHE A 202 6.07 -9.03 1.13
C PHE A 202 6.54 -10.36 0.55
N GLU A 203 7.74 -10.83 0.92
CA GLU A 203 8.27 -12.11 0.46
C GLU A 203 7.41 -13.29 0.91
N ILE A 204 6.99 -13.32 2.17
CA ILE A 204 6.15 -14.39 2.71
C ILE A 204 4.82 -14.44 1.94
N VAL A 205 4.17 -13.30 1.73
CA VAL A 205 2.91 -13.22 0.98
C VAL A 205 3.14 -13.68 -0.46
N ASN A 206 4.13 -13.12 -1.15
CA ASN A 206 4.42 -13.43 -2.56
C ASN A 206 4.74 -14.92 -2.79
N LYS A 207 5.40 -15.58 -1.83
CA LYS A 207 5.74 -17.01 -1.92
C LYS A 207 4.58 -17.95 -1.58
N ASN A 208 3.72 -17.58 -0.63
CA ASN A 208 2.73 -18.51 -0.06
C ASN A 208 1.30 -18.25 -0.54
N LEU A 209 1.00 -17.06 -1.05
CA LEU A 209 -0.34 -16.74 -1.50
C LEU A 209 -0.54 -17.25 -2.93
N LYS A 210 -1.36 -18.30 -3.05
CA LYS A 210 -1.91 -18.78 -4.32
C LYS A 210 -3.40 -18.59 -4.31
N THR A 211 -3.94 -17.94 -5.33
CA THR A 211 -5.34 -17.55 -5.39
C THR A 211 -5.94 -18.19 -6.62
N GLU A 212 -6.91 -19.08 -6.43
CA GLU A 212 -7.57 -19.86 -7.49
C GLU A 212 -8.36 -18.93 -8.44
N GLY A 213 -7.66 -18.21 -9.33
CA GLY A 213 -8.22 -17.28 -10.31
C GLY A 213 -8.69 -15.92 -9.77
N ARG A 214 -8.48 -15.59 -8.49
CA ARG A 214 -8.84 -14.27 -7.94
C ARG A 214 -7.71 -13.27 -8.18
N ALA A 215 -8.05 -12.06 -8.65
CA ALA A 215 -7.10 -10.97 -8.82
C ALA A 215 -6.66 -10.43 -7.45
N VAL A 216 -5.41 -10.71 -7.07
CA VAL A 216 -4.84 -10.26 -5.81
C VAL A 216 -3.50 -9.59 -6.07
N SER A 217 -3.48 -8.27 -5.93
CA SER A 217 -2.27 -7.45 -6.02
C SER A 217 -1.55 -7.42 -4.67
N ILE A 218 -0.23 -7.63 -4.68
CA ILE A 218 0.60 -7.59 -3.47
C ILE A 218 1.51 -6.37 -3.58
N LEU A 219 1.28 -5.36 -2.75
CA LEU A 219 1.94 -4.06 -2.88
C LEU A 219 2.76 -3.72 -1.63
N PRO A 220 3.94 -3.10 -1.76
CA PRO A 220 4.66 -2.60 -0.60
C PRO A 220 3.88 -1.45 0.05
N PHE A 221 3.83 -1.39 1.38
CA PHE A 221 3.24 -0.28 2.11
C PHE A 221 4.33 0.65 2.62
N PRO A 222 4.18 1.99 2.47
CA PRO A 222 3.01 2.69 1.93
C PRO A 222 3.10 3.03 0.44
N LYS A 223 4.24 2.82 -0.24
CA LYS A 223 4.45 3.21 -1.66
C LYS A 223 3.38 2.66 -2.62
N GLY A 224 2.89 1.46 -2.33
CA GLY A 224 1.82 0.81 -3.07
C GLY A 224 0.52 1.60 -3.11
N VAL A 225 0.27 2.50 -2.15
CA VAL A 225 -0.90 3.39 -2.19
C VAL A 225 -0.75 4.42 -3.31
N ASN A 226 0.46 4.97 -3.51
CA ASN A 226 0.73 5.85 -4.65
C ASN A 226 0.56 5.09 -5.97
N LEU A 227 1.11 3.87 -6.06
CA LEU A 227 0.95 3.03 -7.25
C LEU A 227 -0.52 2.76 -7.56
N LEU A 228 -1.29 2.30 -6.56
CA LEU A 228 -2.73 2.10 -6.68
C LEU A 228 -3.40 3.35 -7.22
N TYR A 229 -3.12 4.50 -6.62
CA TYR A 229 -3.77 5.74 -7.00
C TYR A 229 -3.39 6.18 -8.41
N ASN A 230 -2.11 6.19 -8.76
CA ASN A 230 -1.65 6.69 -10.05
C ASN A 230 -1.95 5.74 -11.20
N PHE A 231 -1.97 4.43 -10.95
CA PHE A 231 -2.15 3.42 -11.98
C PHE A 231 -3.61 2.95 -12.06
N LEU A 232 -4.26 2.62 -10.94
CA LEU A 232 -5.59 2.01 -10.94
C LEU A 232 -6.75 3.02 -10.97
N SER A 233 -6.49 4.33 -10.80
CA SER A 233 -7.56 5.33 -10.93
C SER A 233 -8.13 5.38 -12.34
N ASP A 234 -7.26 5.23 -13.34
CA ASP A 234 -7.62 5.13 -14.76
C ASP A 234 -6.75 4.07 -15.43
N TYR A 235 -7.00 2.81 -15.05
CA TYR A 235 -6.16 1.68 -15.45
C TYR A 235 -5.95 1.60 -16.97
N GLU A 236 -7.03 1.71 -17.74
CA GLU A 236 -6.99 1.57 -19.20
C GLU A 236 -6.08 2.64 -19.83
N GLU A 237 -6.32 3.92 -19.53
CA GLU A 237 -5.49 5.00 -20.08
C GLU A 237 -4.03 4.89 -19.62
N SER A 238 -3.83 4.53 -18.34
CA SER A 238 -2.50 4.40 -17.75
C SER A 238 -1.70 3.27 -18.40
N ILE A 239 -2.31 2.10 -18.63
CA ILE A 239 -1.61 0.96 -19.21
C ILE A 239 -1.34 1.14 -20.70
N LEU A 240 -2.28 1.74 -21.45
CA LEU A 240 -2.07 2.06 -22.86
C LEU A 240 -0.93 3.08 -23.05
N LYS A 241 -0.85 4.10 -22.19
CA LYS A 241 0.28 5.04 -22.18
C LYS A 241 1.61 4.34 -21.93
N LEU A 242 1.65 3.38 -21.00
CA LEU A 242 2.89 2.62 -20.72
C LEU A 242 3.28 1.71 -21.88
N TYR A 243 2.32 1.03 -22.53
CA TYR A 243 2.60 0.23 -23.71
C TYR A 243 3.12 1.09 -24.87
N GLU A 244 2.52 2.25 -25.12
CA GLU A 244 3.03 3.18 -26.13
C GLU A 244 4.47 3.62 -25.83
N GLN A 245 4.75 3.99 -24.57
CA GLN A 245 6.07 4.47 -24.17
C GLN A 245 7.16 3.38 -24.16
N HIS A 246 6.84 2.18 -23.68
CA HIS A 246 7.84 1.14 -23.43
C HIS A 246 7.87 0.04 -24.49
N PHE A 247 6.74 -0.24 -25.13
CA PHE A 247 6.66 -1.22 -26.22
C PHE A 247 6.74 -0.55 -27.60
N GLN A 248 6.63 0.78 -27.67
CA GLN A 248 6.60 1.55 -28.92
C GLN A 248 5.44 1.13 -29.83
N ILE A 249 4.30 0.76 -29.23
CA ILE A 249 3.08 0.34 -29.91
C ILE A 249 2.06 1.49 -29.89
N PRO A 250 1.60 2.01 -31.05
CA PRO A 250 0.58 3.06 -31.08
C PRO A 250 -0.70 2.62 -30.37
N LYS A 251 -1.31 3.48 -29.55
CA LYS A 251 -2.52 3.15 -28.78
C LYS A 251 -3.66 2.60 -29.64
N ASP A 252 -3.86 3.16 -30.83
CA ASP A 252 -4.94 2.77 -31.76
C ASP A 252 -4.78 1.35 -32.33
N SER A 253 -3.60 0.75 -32.19
CA SER A 253 -3.32 -0.64 -32.59
C SER A 253 -3.50 -1.65 -31.46
N ILE A 254 -3.82 -1.17 -30.26
CA ILE A 254 -3.97 -1.99 -29.05
C ILE A 254 -5.46 -2.21 -28.82
N GLU A 255 -5.86 -3.47 -28.89
CA GLU A 255 -7.21 -3.90 -28.58
C GLU A 255 -7.28 -4.48 -27.17
N LYS A 256 -8.41 -4.27 -26.51
CA LYS A 256 -8.70 -4.92 -25.25
C LYS A 256 -8.90 -6.41 -25.47
N GLU A 257 -8.16 -7.22 -24.73
CA GLU A 257 -8.18 -8.66 -24.88
C GLU A 257 -8.97 -9.29 -23.72
N PRO A 258 -10.12 -9.92 -23.97
CA PRO A 258 -10.86 -10.64 -22.93
C PRO A 258 -10.19 -11.98 -22.55
N ALA A 259 -9.10 -12.37 -23.21
CA ALA A 259 -8.50 -13.70 -23.09
C ALA A 259 -7.82 -14.00 -21.74
N ILE A 260 -7.63 -15.30 -21.53
CA ILE A 260 -7.12 -15.93 -20.31
C ILE A 260 -5.72 -15.42 -19.92
N TYR A 261 -4.87 -14.99 -20.86
CA TYR A 261 -3.43 -14.80 -20.61
C TYR A 261 -2.94 -13.35 -20.66
N ALA A 262 -3.75 -12.44 -21.19
CA ALA A 262 -3.33 -11.10 -21.52
C ALA A 262 -4.47 -10.11 -21.26
N THR A 263 -4.12 -8.85 -21.04
CA THR A 263 -5.11 -7.79 -20.85
C THR A 263 -5.43 -7.05 -22.13
N HIS A 264 -4.46 -7.01 -23.05
CA HIS A 264 -4.56 -6.34 -24.34
C HIS A 264 -3.82 -7.16 -25.39
N SER A 265 -4.05 -6.84 -26.65
CA SER A 265 -3.33 -7.47 -27.75
C SER A 265 -3.24 -6.56 -28.98
N THR A 266 -2.31 -6.88 -29.86
CA THR A 266 -2.25 -6.36 -31.24
C THR A 266 -2.52 -7.50 -32.21
N ALA A 267 -2.38 -7.31 -33.53
CA ALA A 267 -2.48 -8.41 -34.48
C ALA A 267 -1.51 -9.58 -34.16
N GLU A 268 -0.30 -9.28 -33.68
CA GLU A 268 0.80 -10.26 -33.57
C GLU A 268 1.24 -10.59 -32.13
N ILE A 269 0.87 -9.74 -31.16
CA ILE A 269 1.44 -9.81 -29.80
C ILE A 269 0.33 -9.69 -28.75
N TYR A 270 0.43 -10.48 -27.68
CA TYR A 270 -0.33 -10.31 -26.44
C TYR A 270 0.42 -9.41 -25.48
N LEU A 271 -0.30 -8.54 -24.78
CA LEU A 271 0.26 -7.56 -23.85
C LEU A 271 -0.34 -7.76 -22.45
N THR A 272 0.54 -7.83 -21.45
CA THR A 272 0.15 -7.90 -20.04
C THR A 272 1.10 -7.12 -19.16
N GLU A 273 0.76 -6.95 -17.89
CA GLU A 273 1.55 -6.22 -16.92
C GLU A 273 1.52 -6.90 -15.55
N ILE A 274 2.58 -6.71 -14.77
CA ILE A 274 2.72 -7.25 -13.43
C ILE A 274 3.20 -6.20 -12.41
N LEU A 275 2.96 -4.92 -12.71
CA LEU A 275 3.37 -3.78 -11.91
C LEU A 275 2.71 -3.80 -10.53
N THR A 276 1.49 -4.32 -10.41
CA THR A 276 0.82 -4.51 -9.10
C THR A 276 1.14 -5.83 -8.41
N ASN A 277 2.04 -6.62 -9.00
CA ASN A 277 2.41 -7.96 -8.54
C ASN A 277 1.17 -8.86 -8.34
N ASP A 278 0.25 -8.83 -9.31
CA ASP A 278 -0.98 -9.61 -9.29
C ASP A 278 -0.69 -11.12 -9.41
N VAL A 279 -1.12 -11.88 -8.40
CA VAL A 279 -0.89 -13.32 -8.31
C VAL A 279 -1.57 -14.09 -9.44
N ALA A 280 -2.79 -13.72 -9.81
CA ALA A 280 -3.49 -14.39 -10.90
C ALA A 280 -2.77 -14.15 -12.23
N LYS A 281 -2.26 -12.93 -12.47
CA LYS A 281 -1.48 -12.65 -13.69
C LYS A 281 -0.19 -13.47 -13.77
N LYS A 282 0.51 -13.69 -12.64
CA LYS A 282 1.67 -14.60 -12.59
C LYS A 282 1.29 -16.02 -13.01
N GLU A 283 0.24 -16.58 -12.42
CA GLU A 283 -0.24 -17.92 -12.76
C GLU A 283 -0.67 -18.02 -14.23
N LEU A 284 -1.24 -16.96 -14.79
CA LEU A 284 -1.63 -16.91 -16.20
C LEU A 284 -0.42 -16.88 -17.14
N ILE A 285 0.64 -16.13 -16.80
CA ILE A 285 1.91 -16.15 -17.56
C ILE A 285 2.53 -17.56 -17.53
N GLU A 286 2.54 -18.23 -16.39
CA GLU A 286 3.02 -19.62 -16.27
C GLU A 286 2.21 -20.59 -17.13
N ARG A 287 0.86 -20.46 -17.14
CA ARG A 287 0.00 -21.26 -18.01
C ARG A 287 0.24 -20.98 -19.49
N TYR A 288 0.49 -19.72 -19.84
CA TYR A 288 0.79 -19.31 -21.22
C TYR A 288 2.04 -19.99 -21.77
N ILE A 289 3.12 -20.03 -20.98
CA ILE A 289 4.39 -20.68 -21.36
C ILE A 289 4.17 -22.15 -21.72
N ASN A 290 3.29 -22.83 -20.99
CA ASN A 290 3.01 -24.25 -21.17
C ASN A 290 1.97 -24.54 -22.28
N ASP A 291 1.29 -23.53 -22.82
CA ASP A 291 0.30 -23.74 -23.88
C ASP A 291 0.96 -23.76 -25.27
N GLN A 292 1.12 -24.95 -25.82
CA GLN A 292 1.70 -25.15 -27.14
C GLN A 292 0.79 -24.69 -28.30
N ARG A 293 -0.52 -24.55 -28.05
CA ARG A 293 -1.49 -24.15 -29.09
C ARG A 293 -1.39 -22.67 -29.44
N ILE A 294 -0.80 -21.87 -28.57
CA ILE A 294 -0.67 -20.42 -28.75
C ILE A 294 0.63 -20.11 -29.50
N ASN A 295 0.49 -19.47 -30.66
CA ASN A 295 1.62 -19.06 -31.50
C ASN A 295 1.94 -17.56 -31.41
N LYS A 296 1.09 -16.77 -30.74
CA LYS A 296 1.33 -15.35 -30.51
C LYS A 296 2.52 -15.18 -29.53
N LYS A 297 3.19 -14.03 -29.55
CA LYS A 297 4.18 -13.67 -28.51
C LYS A 297 3.47 -12.98 -27.35
N LEU A 298 4.01 -13.07 -26.13
CA LEU A 298 3.51 -12.36 -24.95
C LEU A 298 4.55 -11.37 -24.46
N TRP A 299 4.20 -10.09 -24.41
CA TRP A 299 5.03 -9.03 -23.84
C TRP A 299 4.51 -8.65 -22.46
N VAL A 300 5.41 -8.70 -21.48
CA VAL A 300 5.10 -8.48 -20.06
C VAL A 300 5.81 -7.22 -19.59
N LEU A 301 5.03 -6.20 -19.23
CA LEU A 301 5.55 -5.01 -18.57
C LEU A 301 5.73 -5.33 -17.08
N CYS A 302 6.94 -5.15 -16.55
CA CYS A 302 7.22 -5.41 -15.14
C CYS A 302 8.14 -4.34 -14.55
N TRP A 303 8.35 -4.37 -13.25
CA TRP A 303 9.41 -3.59 -12.65
C TRP A 303 10.79 -4.22 -12.83
N THR A 304 11.85 -3.41 -12.87
CA THR A 304 13.25 -3.90 -12.86
C THR A 304 13.53 -4.85 -11.71
N THR A 305 12.94 -4.64 -10.52
CA THR A 305 13.11 -5.54 -9.37
C THR A 305 12.48 -6.91 -9.54
N GLN A 306 11.54 -7.07 -10.48
CA GLN A 306 10.85 -8.34 -10.76
C GLN A 306 11.52 -9.13 -11.90
N GLU A 307 12.45 -8.50 -12.64
CA GLU A 307 13.03 -9.06 -13.85
C GLU A 307 13.69 -10.43 -13.59
N LYS A 308 14.50 -10.56 -12.54
CA LYS A 308 15.18 -11.82 -12.20
C LYS A 308 14.20 -12.95 -11.87
N GLU A 309 13.14 -12.62 -11.11
CA GLU A 309 12.09 -13.59 -10.74
C GLU A 309 11.34 -14.07 -11.98
N LEU A 310 10.92 -13.14 -12.85
CA LEU A 310 10.21 -13.47 -14.07
C LEU A 310 11.08 -14.19 -15.09
N ALA A 311 12.34 -13.78 -15.26
CA ALA A 311 13.30 -14.42 -16.16
C ALA A 311 13.49 -15.90 -15.82
N ALA A 312 13.52 -16.25 -14.53
CA ALA A 312 13.59 -17.64 -14.08
C ALA A 312 12.32 -18.44 -14.44
N ILE A 313 11.15 -17.80 -14.42
CA ILE A 313 9.87 -18.43 -14.79
C ILE A 313 9.81 -18.65 -16.32
N ILE A 314 10.27 -17.69 -17.13
CA ILE A 314 10.13 -17.72 -18.59
C ILE A 314 11.27 -18.44 -19.32
N GLN A 315 12.27 -18.93 -18.59
CA GLN A 315 13.50 -19.48 -19.16
C GLN A 315 13.20 -20.60 -20.18
N GLY A 316 13.70 -20.44 -21.40
CA GLY A 316 13.53 -21.40 -22.49
C GLY A 316 12.19 -21.33 -23.23
N SER A 317 11.27 -20.43 -22.87
CA SER A 317 9.96 -20.34 -23.53
C SER A 317 10.03 -19.83 -24.98
N GLY A 318 10.93 -18.88 -25.28
CA GLY A 318 11.02 -18.19 -26.58
C GLY A 318 9.78 -17.38 -27.00
N LYS A 319 8.69 -17.47 -26.23
CA LYS A 319 7.37 -16.87 -26.50
C LYS A 319 7.07 -15.65 -25.61
N VAL A 320 7.72 -15.55 -24.45
CA VAL A 320 7.49 -14.48 -23.47
C VAL A 320 8.68 -13.53 -23.45
N PHE A 321 8.40 -12.24 -23.53
CA PHE A 321 9.38 -11.16 -23.52
C PHE A 321 9.07 -10.21 -22.37
N ILE A 322 10.09 -9.87 -21.58
CA ILE A 322 9.95 -9.00 -20.42
C ILE A 322 10.48 -7.61 -20.76
N TYR A 323 9.75 -6.59 -20.35
CA TYR A 323 10.09 -5.20 -20.55
C TYR A 323 10.08 -4.50 -19.18
N PRO A 324 11.24 -4.40 -18.52
CA PRO A 324 11.32 -3.81 -17.21
C PRO A 324 11.23 -2.29 -17.27
N ILE A 325 10.51 -1.69 -16.31
CA ILE A 325 10.49 -0.25 -16.06
C ILE A 325 11.13 0.05 -14.71
N SER A 326 11.85 1.16 -14.63
CA SER A 326 12.54 1.55 -13.41
C SER A 326 11.56 2.03 -12.35
N TRP A 327 11.76 1.59 -11.11
CA TRP A 327 11.11 2.20 -9.94
C TRP A 327 11.57 3.66 -9.76
N ALA A 328 12.85 3.92 -10.00
CA ALA A 328 13.42 5.24 -9.83
C ALA A 328 12.81 6.19 -10.86
N ASN A 329 12.16 7.25 -10.37
CA ASN A 329 11.50 8.30 -11.15
C ASN A 329 10.19 7.92 -11.85
N SER A 330 9.63 6.73 -11.60
CA SER A 330 8.34 6.35 -12.18
C SER A 330 7.23 7.30 -11.72
N GLU A 331 6.47 7.84 -12.67
CA GLU A 331 5.30 8.69 -12.37
C GLU A 331 4.23 7.93 -11.59
N LEU A 332 4.19 6.60 -11.73
CA LEU A 332 3.25 5.74 -11.01
C LEU A 332 3.53 5.73 -9.50
N LEU A 333 4.76 6.02 -9.09
CA LEU A 333 5.16 6.03 -7.68
C LEU A 333 5.27 7.44 -7.11
N LYS A 334 5.27 8.48 -7.97
CA LYS A 334 5.22 9.88 -7.56
C LYS A 334 4.00 10.12 -6.67
N GLY A 335 4.22 10.76 -5.54
CA GLY A 335 3.15 11.02 -4.59
C GLY A 335 3.72 11.57 -3.30
N ILE A 336 3.11 11.21 -2.19
CA ILE A 336 3.52 11.71 -0.89
C ILE A 336 4.83 11.01 -0.51
N ASP A 337 5.85 11.80 -0.20
CA ASP A 337 7.24 11.37 0.02
C ASP A 337 7.39 10.30 1.12
N GLU A 338 8.25 9.32 0.88
CA GLU A 338 8.59 8.21 1.79
C GLU A 338 9.26 8.67 3.07
N LYS A 339 10.14 9.69 3.01
CA LYS A 339 10.74 10.30 4.20
C LYS A 339 9.66 10.93 5.07
N GLU A 340 8.60 11.43 4.44
CA GLU A 340 7.39 11.90 5.11
C GLU A 340 6.48 10.78 5.62
N MET A 341 6.64 9.50 5.28
CA MET A 341 5.81 8.40 5.80
C MET A 341 6.56 7.48 6.79
N PHE A 342 7.79 7.06 6.47
CA PHE A 342 8.57 6.06 7.23
C PHE A 342 9.31 6.59 8.47
N ASP A 343 9.92 7.79 8.44
CA ASP A 343 10.58 8.46 9.60
C ASP A 343 9.63 8.79 10.77
N ARG A 344 8.42 8.24 10.74
CA ARG A 344 7.19 8.93 11.09
C ARG A 344 6.09 7.96 11.51
N ILE A 345 6.21 6.68 11.15
CA ILE A 345 5.57 5.51 11.80
C ILE A 345 6.52 4.85 12.83
N HIS A 346 7.85 5.03 12.71
CA HIS A 346 8.84 4.36 13.56
C HIS A 346 9.90 5.31 14.16
N ARG A 347 9.49 6.40 14.83
CA ARG A 347 10.46 7.25 15.57
C ARG A 347 11.07 6.61 16.83
N THR A 348 10.77 5.36 17.14
CA THR A 348 11.22 4.74 18.41
C THR A 348 12.14 3.53 18.31
N ASN A 349 12.70 3.24 17.15
CA ASN A 349 13.96 2.52 17.13
C ASN A 349 15.00 3.44 16.49
N GLN A 350 16.09 3.71 17.20
CA GLN A 350 17.35 3.86 16.49
C GLN A 350 17.47 2.57 15.69
N VAL A 351 17.07 2.62 14.41
CA VAL A 351 17.48 1.63 13.43
C VAL A 351 18.99 1.54 13.66
N PRO A 352 19.52 0.39 14.13
CA PRO A 352 20.96 0.27 14.34
C PRO A 352 21.64 0.84 13.10
N LYS A 353 22.76 1.57 13.21
CA LYS A 353 23.42 2.19 12.03
C LYS A 353 23.56 1.17 10.87
N GLU A 354 23.71 -0.10 11.23
CA GLU A 354 23.75 -1.29 10.37
C GLU A 354 22.46 -1.56 9.55
N LYS A 355 21.26 -1.25 10.07
CA LYS A 355 19.97 -1.36 9.36
C LYS A 355 19.55 -0.06 8.66
N LYS A 356 20.19 1.09 8.96
CA LYS A 356 19.88 2.34 8.25
C LYS A 356 20.25 2.24 6.77
N ALA A 357 21.33 1.52 6.45
CA ALA A 357 21.72 1.18 5.10
C ALA A 357 20.65 0.32 4.36
N GLU A 358 19.83 -0.46 5.07
CA GLU A 358 18.74 -1.25 4.46
C GLU A 358 17.50 -0.37 4.14
N THR A 359 17.32 0.77 4.83
CA THR A 359 16.20 1.72 4.65
C THR A 359 16.52 2.93 3.75
N VAL A 360 17.79 3.30 3.61
CA VAL A 360 18.25 4.39 2.75
C VAL A 360 18.76 3.80 1.45
N GLY A 361 17.87 3.56 0.48
CA GLY A 361 18.19 3.40 -0.95
C GLY A 361 19.20 2.32 -1.39
N PHE A 362 19.92 1.67 -0.48
CA PHE A 362 20.93 0.67 -0.77
C PHE A 362 20.26 -0.68 -0.93
N SER A 363 19.53 -0.86 -2.04
CA SER A 363 19.15 -2.20 -2.46
C SER A 363 20.33 -2.84 -3.21
N LEU A 364 21.38 -3.22 -2.47
CA LEU A 364 22.29 -4.27 -2.93
C LEU A 364 21.50 -5.58 -2.92
N TRP A 365 20.81 -5.90 -4.02
CA TRP A 365 20.16 -7.20 -4.16
C TRP A 365 21.25 -8.27 -4.30
N GLY A 366 21.67 -8.93 -3.20
CA GLY A 366 22.47 -10.16 -3.23
C GLY A 366 23.59 -10.33 -2.19
N GLU A 367 24.56 -11.18 -2.58
CA GLU A 367 25.80 -11.61 -1.87
C GLU A 367 26.57 -10.51 -1.10
N PRO A 368 26.69 -9.25 -1.58
CA PRO A 368 27.51 -8.24 -0.90
C PRO A 368 27.02 -7.90 0.52
N LEU A 369 25.71 -7.86 0.75
CA LEU A 369 25.12 -7.61 2.07
C LEU A 369 25.40 -8.76 3.05
N LYS A 370 25.45 -10.01 2.56
CA LYS A 370 25.86 -11.17 3.37
C LYS A 370 27.35 -11.09 3.71
N TYR A 371 28.18 -10.56 2.82
CA TYR A 371 29.61 -10.38 3.01
C TYR A 371 29.93 -9.26 4.01
N ILE A 372 29.26 -8.09 3.89
CA ILE A 372 29.39 -6.95 4.81
C ILE A 372 29.06 -7.36 6.26
N LYS A 373 28.04 -8.20 6.45
CA LYS A 373 27.65 -8.70 7.78
C LYS A 373 28.72 -9.60 8.40
N LYS A 374 29.55 -10.28 7.60
CA LYS A 374 30.68 -11.12 8.05
C LYS A 374 31.97 -10.32 8.34
N LEU A 375 32.07 -9.07 7.89
CA LEU A 375 33.26 -8.24 8.15
C LEU A 375 33.31 -7.73 9.60
N PRO A 376 34.53 -7.67 10.21
CA PRO A 376 34.78 -6.99 11.47
C PRO A 376 34.26 -5.54 11.47
N LYS A 377 33.79 -5.06 12.63
CA LYS A 377 33.09 -3.76 12.74
C LYS A 377 33.90 -2.56 12.22
N GLY A 378 35.23 -2.60 12.33
CA GLY A 378 36.14 -1.56 11.83
C GLY A 378 36.38 -1.57 10.31
N GLN A 379 36.08 -2.67 9.62
CA GLN A 379 36.32 -2.85 8.18
C GLN A 379 35.08 -2.62 7.32
N ARG A 380 33.89 -2.49 7.94
CA ARG A 380 32.64 -2.28 7.21
C ARG A 380 32.61 -0.93 6.50
N SER A 381 33.15 0.12 7.14
CA SER A 381 33.13 1.48 6.56
C SER A 381 34.02 1.59 5.33
N SER A 382 35.24 1.04 5.35
CA SER A 382 36.14 1.06 4.19
C SER A 382 35.56 0.23 3.04
N PHE A 383 35.02 -0.95 3.34
CA PHE A 383 34.40 -1.79 2.31
C PHE A 383 33.18 -1.15 1.65
N ILE A 384 32.34 -0.43 2.42
CA ILE A 384 31.21 0.33 1.84
C ILE A 384 31.73 1.45 0.94
N GLN A 385 32.82 2.11 1.34
CA GLN A 385 33.44 3.19 0.57
C GLN A 385 34.06 2.68 -0.74
N ASP A 386 34.78 1.57 -0.72
CA ASP A 386 35.32 0.90 -1.92
C ASP A 386 34.20 0.47 -2.89
N LEU A 387 33.06 0.05 -2.35
CA LEU A 387 31.90 -0.39 -3.12
C LEU A 387 31.13 0.81 -3.71
N ILE A 388 31.14 1.96 -3.04
CA ILE A 388 30.66 3.23 -3.59
C ILE A 388 31.56 3.69 -4.74
N GLU A 389 32.88 3.69 -4.53
CA GLU A 389 33.85 4.09 -5.55
C GLU A 389 33.78 3.18 -6.79
N SER A 390 33.73 1.86 -6.59
CA SER A 390 33.58 0.90 -7.69
C SER A 390 32.27 1.08 -8.47
N TYR A 391 31.19 1.50 -7.80
CA TYR A 391 29.93 1.83 -8.47
C TYR A 391 30.02 3.13 -9.28
N LEU A 392 30.61 4.18 -8.72
CA LEU A 392 30.84 5.46 -9.41
C LEU A 392 31.74 5.31 -10.63
N GLU A 393 32.69 4.37 -10.57
CA GLU A 393 33.57 4.01 -11.69
C GLU A 393 32.90 3.07 -12.71
N GLY A 394 31.64 2.67 -12.50
CA GLY A 394 30.91 1.76 -13.39
C GLY A 394 31.42 0.32 -13.39
N LYS A 395 32.27 -0.06 -12.41
CA LYS A 395 32.83 -1.42 -12.28
C LYS A 395 31.82 -2.41 -11.69
N ILE A 396 30.76 -1.91 -11.05
CA ILE A 396 29.64 -2.69 -10.52
C ILE A 396 28.32 -1.93 -10.74
N GLU A 397 27.24 -2.67 -11.00
CA GLU A 397 25.88 -2.13 -11.13
C GLU A 397 25.20 -2.03 -9.75
N GLY A 398 24.55 -0.89 -9.44
CA GLY A 398 24.02 -0.54 -8.13
C GLY A 398 23.24 0.79 -8.11
N TYR A 399 22.96 1.37 -6.96
CA TYR A 399 22.37 2.71 -6.80
C TYR A 399 23.02 3.41 -5.59
N ILE A 400 23.38 4.69 -5.74
CA ILE A 400 23.75 5.58 -4.64
C ILE A 400 22.75 6.73 -4.65
N ALA A 401 22.02 6.92 -3.54
CA ALA A 401 21.35 8.19 -3.28
C ALA A 401 22.39 9.14 -2.67
N GLU A 402 22.66 10.26 -3.33
CA GLU A 402 23.38 11.38 -2.72
C GLU A 402 22.50 12.03 -1.64
N GLU A 403 23.13 12.45 -0.53
CA GLU A 403 22.48 12.96 0.70
C GLU A 403 21.67 14.25 0.54
#